data_AF-A0A7V9CGG9-F1
#
_entry.id   AF-A0A7V9CGG9-F1
#
_cell.length_a   1.000
_cell.length_b   1.000
_cell.length_c   1.000
_cell.angle_alpha   90.00
_cell.angle_beta   90.00
_cell.angle_gamma   90.00
#
_symmetry.space_group_name_H-M   'P 1'
#
loop_
_entity.id
_entity.type
_entity.pdbx_description
1 polymer ?
#
loop_
_entity_poly.entity_id
_entity_poly.type
_entity_poly.pdbx_seq_one_letter_code
_entity_poly.pdbx_strand_id
1 'polypeptide(L)'
;MPLLIYDGDCAFCSWWARYWQRGSAGRLRIAPYQQVANDYPHIPAREFSRAAQYIGAEGERRSSAAEASLRAASAARGNSLLLLAYRRVPGFAAAAERAYAFIARHRGVFYAITLALWGRQAEPPRFERVSGLFLRALGLIYAAAFASFAVQTPGLIGSGGILPLGDHLARIAERYGAAAWLRYPTVFWLDASDQALQAVSWGGVIIALLLVFDALPGAGRRRPLLLLVLLALYLSLFHAGQVFMIYQWDLLLLETGFLALFLTSGSVLALWLARWLLFRFMFLSGVVKLASGDASWMDLTVLTRYFETQPLPTPLAWYAHQLSDPVLIAAAGLMFTIELVLPFFIFLPRRPRFLAAWAFIAFQLAIIATGNYGFFNLLTIALCLLLFDDQAIGKWLPEKWRAPRIARSPTALATAVTALYAVVVVLAGSGQIYAAANRSEPPVLLAKLANLAAPLRSINRYGAFAEIITERQEIVVEGSLDGQTWRAYEFKYKPGDVAEAPGFSLPHQPRLDWQMWFAAIGNESRHWFPGFLQRLLAASSDVLALLANDPFKGARPKAVRAVIYEYRYASREQRAQGLWWERRQTGLYYPTISAQTDAPGAPPGSNLPDSIMRPR
;
A
#
# COMPACT_ATOMS: atom_id res chain seq x y z
N MET A 1 3.75 27.45 37.55
CA MET A 1 4.08 26.65 36.33
C MET A 1 5.33 25.82 36.60
N PRO A 2 5.38 24.54 36.22
CA PRO A 2 6.57 23.72 36.48
C PRO A 2 7.80 24.25 35.73
N LEU A 3 8.98 24.10 36.35
CA LEU A 3 10.27 24.55 35.85
C LEU A 3 11.25 23.37 35.75
N LEU A 4 11.81 23.16 34.56
CA LEU A 4 12.99 22.32 34.37
C LEU A 4 14.25 23.19 34.34
N ILE A 5 15.18 22.90 35.24
CA ILE A 5 16.49 23.52 35.32
C ILE A 5 17.53 22.55 34.76
N TYR A 6 18.41 23.03 33.88
CA TYR A 6 19.43 22.22 33.22
C TYR A 6 20.79 22.93 33.16
N ASP A 7 21.83 22.20 32.76
CA ASP A 7 23.17 22.75 32.53
C ASP A 7 23.28 23.47 31.18
N GLY A 8 23.37 24.81 31.20
CA GLY A 8 23.45 25.64 30.00
C GLY A 8 24.69 25.41 29.15
N ASP A 9 25.82 25.06 29.76
CA ASP A 9 27.11 24.86 29.09
C ASP A 9 27.20 23.48 28.42
N CYS A 10 26.31 22.56 28.80
CA CYS A 10 26.20 21.23 28.21
C CYS A 10 25.45 21.26 26.87
N ALA A 11 26.16 21.04 25.75
CA ALA A 11 25.56 21.02 24.41
C ALA A 11 24.40 20.00 24.25
N PHE A 12 24.56 18.81 24.84
CA PHE A 12 23.50 17.78 24.89
C PHE A 12 22.26 18.29 25.61
N CYS A 13 22.44 18.86 26.79
CA CYS A 13 21.39 19.35 27.67
C CYS A 13 20.65 20.52 27.02
N SER A 14 21.39 21.48 26.47
CA SER A 14 20.88 22.61 25.69
C SER A 14 20.08 22.19 24.45
N TRP A 15 20.48 21.11 23.77
CA TRP A 15 19.71 20.58 22.65
C TRP A 15 18.34 20.03 23.10
N TRP A 16 18.31 19.17 24.12
CA TRP A 16 17.07 18.57 24.63
C TRP A 16 16.17 19.59 25.34
N ALA A 17 16.75 20.57 26.03
CA ALA A 17 16.04 21.70 26.61
C ALA A 17 15.27 22.48 25.53
N ARG A 18 15.92 22.87 24.42
CA ARG A 18 15.26 23.54 23.29
C ARG A 18 14.17 22.67 22.66
N TYR A 19 14.44 21.37 22.50
CA TYR A 19 13.47 20.42 21.97
C TYR A 19 12.20 20.37 22.83
N TRP A 20 12.33 20.24 24.15
CA TRP A 20 11.19 20.20 25.06
C TRP A 20 10.50 21.55 25.20
N GLN A 21 11.25 22.65 25.19
CA GLN A 21 10.69 24.01 25.24
C GLN A 21 9.73 24.22 24.06
N ARG A 22 10.17 23.92 22.84
CA ARG A 22 9.35 24.02 21.61
C ARG A 22 8.17 23.05 21.59
N GLY A 23 8.30 21.88 22.24
CA GLY A 23 7.24 20.87 22.30
C GLY A 23 6.17 21.11 23.37
N SER A 24 6.51 21.85 24.42
CA SER A 24 5.65 22.01 25.60
C SER A 24 4.42 22.90 25.38
N ALA A 25 4.43 23.73 24.31
CA ALA A 25 3.40 24.74 24.05
C ALA A 25 3.13 25.65 25.26
N GLY A 26 4.19 26.02 26.00
CA GLY A 26 4.10 26.90 27.16
C GLY A 26 3.72 26.21 28.48
N ARG A 27 3.54 24.88 28.52
CA ARG A 27 3.21 24.15 29.75
C ARG A 27 4.39 23.91 30.69
N LEU A 28 5.62 24.11 30.23
CA LEU A 28 6.85 23.86 30.97
C LEU A 28 7.81 25.04 30.80
N ARG A 29 8.20 25.66 31.92
CA ARG A 29 9.31 26.63 31.94
C ARG A 29 10.61 25.83 31.86
N ILE A 30 11.55 26.23 31.02
CA ILE A 30 12.88 25.60 30.95
C ILE A 30 13.92 26.71 31.00
N ALA A 31 14.86 26.62 31.94
CA ALA A 31 15.91 27.62 32.11
C ALA A 31 17.25 26.97 32.47
N PRO A 32 18.39 27.51 31.99
CA PRO A 32 19.70 27.08 32.45
C PRO A 32 19.92 27.50 33.91
N TYR A 33 20.59 26.68 34.72
CA TYR A 33 20.82 27.01 36.14
C TYR A 33 21.62 28.29 36.32
N GLN A 34 22.49 28.63 35.36
CA GLN A 34 23.26 29.88 35.32
C GLN A 34 22.38 31.13 35.45
N GLN A 35 21.09 31.04 35.09
CA GLN A 35 20.14 32.16 35.19
C GLN A 35 19.26 32.12 36.44
N VAL A 36 18.95 30.93 36.97
CA VAL A 36 17.91 30.75 38.00
C VAL A 36 18.44 30.18 39.32
N ALA A 37 19.74 29.84 39.41
CA ALA A 37 20.30 29.23 40.62
C ALA A 37 20.14 30.11 41.88
N ASN A 38 20.21 31.44 41.72
CA ASN A 38 20.03 32.39 42.83
C ASN A 38 18.63 32.34 43.45
N ASP A 39 17.61 31.95 42.66
CA ASP A 39 16.23 31.79 43.13
C ASP A 39 16.07 30.50 43.98
N TYR A 40 17.04 29.59 43.93
CA TYR A 40 17.01 28.29 44.62
C TYR A 40 18.30 28.05 45.43
N PRO A 41 18.62 28.88 46.44
CA PRO A 41 19.88 28.83 47.18
C PRO A 41 20.09 27.54 47.98
N HIS A 42 19.03 26.78 48.23
CA HIS A 42 19.05 25.48 48.90
C HIS A 42 19.54 24.33 48.02
N ILE A 43 19.79 24.57 46.72
CA ILE A 43 20.32 23.58 45.79
C ILE A 43 21.79 23.95 45.48
N PRO A 44 22.78 23.14 45.88
CA PRO A 44 24.18 23.42 45.58
C PRO A 44 24.43 23.50 44.07
N ALA A 45 25.29 24.42 43.63
CA ALA A 45 25.66 24.58 42.22
C ALA A 45 26.14 23.26 41.55
N ARG A 46 26.84 22.41 42.30
CA ARG A 46 27.30 21.09 41.84
C ARG A 46 26.16 20.13 41.50
N GLU A 47 24.99 20.27 42.11
CA GLU A 47 23.84 19.43 41.79
C GLU A 47 23.21 19.82 40.46
N PHE A 48 23.19 21.12 40.13
CA PHE A 48 22.70 21.61 38.83
C PHE A 48 23.58 21.15 37.66
N SER A 49 24.91 21.16 37.84
CA SER A 49 25.83 20.67 36.79
C SER A 49 25.79 19.16 36.63
N ARG A 50 25.51 18.41 37.71
CA ARG A 50 25.43 16.94 37.70
C ARG A 50 24.13 16.42 37.10
N ALA A 51 22.99 17.01 37.43
CA ALA A 51 21.69 16.52 37.03
C ALA A 51 20.65 17.63 36.79
N ALA A 52 19.78 17.42 35.81
CA ALA A 52 18.62 18.27 35.61
C ALA A 52 17.70 18.23 36.84
N GLN A 53 17.10 19.37 37.17
CA GLN A 53 16.20 19.53 38.31
C GLN A 53 14.82 19.91 37.80
N TYR A 54 13.78 19.30 38.34
CA TYR A 54 12.40 19.65 38.06
C TYR A 54 11.75 20.20 39.32
N ILE A 55 11.29 21.44 39.24
CA ILE A 55 10.49 22.11 40.26
C ILE A 55 9.04 22.08 39.77
N GLY A 56 8.15 21.47 40.53
CA GLY A 56 6.76 21.36 40.14
C GLY A 56 5.99 22.69 40.26
N ALA A 57 4.71 22.68 39.92
CA ALA A 57 3.84 23.85 40.19
C ALA A 57 3.63 24.04 41.71
N GLU A 58 3.24 25.23 42.16
CA GLU A 58 3.08 25.60 43.57
C GLU A 58 2.65 24.43 44.49
N GLY A 59 3.53 24.02 45.41
CA GLY A 59 3.32 22.90 46.34
C GLY A 59 3.81 21.51 45.87
N GLU A 60 4.18 21.32 44.59
CA GLU A 60 4.71 20.05 44.09
C GLU A 60 6.19 19.81 44.47
N ARG A 61 6.49 18.55 44.81
CA ARG A 61 7.83 18.10 45.22
C ARG A 61 8.87 18.22 44.10
N ARG A 62 10.06 18.75 44.46
CA ARG A 62 11.30 18.73 43.66
C ARG A 62 11.68 17.30 43.28
N SER A 63 12.15 17.11 42.05
CA SER A 63 12.81 15.87 41.62
C SER A 63 14.08 16.18 40.83
N SER A 64 14.98 15.20 40.74
CA SER A 64 16.27 15.34 40.04
C SER A 64 16.47 14.21 39.03
N ALA A 65 17.49 14.34 38.18
CA ALA A 65 18.00 13.29 37.31
C ALA A 65 16.95 12.63 36.39
N ALA A 66 16.76 11.31 36.45
CA ALA A 66 15.83 10.63 35.56
C ALA A 66 14.39 11.03 35.85
N GLU A 67 13.98 11.12 37.12
CA GLU A 67 12.64 11.57 37.47
C GLU A 67 12.35 12.98 36.95
N ALA A 68 13.30 13.92 37.08
CA ALA A 68 13.15 15.27 36.54
C ALA A 68 12.93 15.27 35.02
N SER A 69 13.71 14.46 34.29
CA SER A 69 13.60 14.31 32.84
C SER A 69 12.27 13.69 32.42
N LEU A 70 11.79 12.67 33.14
CA LEU A 70 10.51 12.01 32.86
C LEU A 70 9.31 12.91 33.19
N ARG A 71 9.37 13.68 34.27
CA ARG A 71 8.35 14.70 34.59
C ARG A 71 8.31 15.79 33.54
N ALA A 72 9.47 16.32 33.14
CA ALA A 72 9.56 17.30 32.06
C ALA A 72 9.02 16.76 30.73
N ALA A 73 9.37 15.52 30.36
CA ALA A 73 8.85 14.88 29.16
C ALA A 73 7.33 14.68 29.22
N SER A 74 6.79 14.29 30.39
CA SER A 74 5.35 14.16 30.62
C SER A 74 4.64 15.51 30.50
N ALA A 75 5.17 16.56 31.11
CA ALA A 75 4.62 17.91 31.01
C ALA A 75 4.69 18.46 29.57
N ALA A 76 5.79 18.22 28.87
CA ALA A 76 6.00 18.72 27.51
C ALA A 76 5.17 17.97 26.46
N ARG A 77 5.04 16.64 26.57
CA ARG A 77 4.41 15.78 25.54
C ARG A 77 3.02 15.29 25.90
N GLY A 78 2.58 15.44 27.15
CA GLY A 78 1.30 14.92 27.64
C GLY A 78 1.23 13.39 27.76
N ASN A 79 2.36 12.68 27.60
CA ASN A 79 2.44 11.23 27.78
C ASN A 79 3.16 10.91 29.11
N SER A 80 2.41 10.35 30.05
CA SER A 80 2.88 10.02 31.40
C SER A 80 3.29 8.55 31.57
N LEU A 81 3.28 7.73 30.52
CA LEU A 81 3.47 6.27 30.64
C LEU A 81 4.84 5.90 31.23
N LEU A 82 5.93 6.54 30.78
CA LEU A 82 7.25 6.31 31.34
C LEU A 82 7.39 6.84 32.77
N LEU A 83 6.71 7.94 33.10
CA LEU A 83 6.66 8.47 34.46
C LEU A 83 5.85 7.54 35.40
N LEU A 84 4.78 6.95 34.87
CA LEU A 84 3.98 5.95 35.58
C LEU A 84 4.80 4.68 35.82
N ALA A 85 5.52 4.21 34.80
CA ALA A 85 6.43 3.08 34.92
C ALA A 85 7.51 3.35 35.98
N TYR A 86 8.10 4.55 35.97
CA TYR A 86 9.04 4.99 37.00
C TYR A 86 8.46 4.94 38.42
N ARG A 87 7.18 5.26 38.60
CA ARG A 87 6.53 5.27 39.92
C ARG A 87 5.99 3.91 40.36
N ARG A 88 5.57 3.05 39.43
CA ARG A 88 4.77 1.85 39.74
C ARG A 88 5.42 0.52 39.37
N VAL A 89 6.36 0.49 38.43
CA VAL A 89 6.99 -0.76 37.99
C VAL A 89 8.23 -1.02 38.85
N PRO A 90 8.28 -2.13 39.60
CA PRO A 90 9.44 -2.48 40.41
C PRO A 90 10.73 -2.53 39.57
N GLY A 91 11.81 -1.94 40.08
CA GLY A 91 13.11 -1.90 39.41
C GLY A 91 13.26 -0.87 38.28
N PHE A 92 12.18 -0.32 37.73
CA PHE A 92 12.26 0.65 36.63
C PHE A 92 12.94 1.95 37.06
N ALA A 93 12.61 2.49 38.24
CA ALA A 93 13.23 3.71 38.75
C ALA A 93 14.75 3.58 38.85
N ALA A 94 15.23 2.47 39.45
CA ALA A 94 16.66 2.21 39.59
C ALA A 94 17.35 2.07 38.22
N ALA A 95 16.72 1.38 37.26
CA ALA A 95 17.24 1.26 35.90
C ALA A 95 17.30 2.62 35.18
N ALA A 96 16.24 3.43 35.29
CA ALA A 96 16.17 4.76 34.69
C ALA A 96 17.23 5.71 35.27
N GLU A 97 17.44 5.70 36.58
CA GLU A 97 18.49 6.52 37.24
C GLU A 97 19.90 6.06 36.86
N ARG A 98 20.15 4.75 36.77
CA ARG A 98 21.43 4.21 36.26
C ARG A 98 21.68 4.64 34.81
N ALA A 99 20.65 4.54 33.96
CA ALA A 99 20.74 4.97 32.57
C ALA A 99 20.99 6.48 32.46
N TYR A 100 20.29 7.30 33.25
CA TYR A 100 20.52 8.74 33.32
C TYR A 100 21.95 9.06 33.74
N ALA A 101 22.44 8.43 34.81
CA ALA A 101 23.81 8.64 35.30
C ALA A 101 24.86 8.25 34.25
N PHE A 102 24.64 7.15 33.53
CA PHE A 102 25.51 6.74 32.43
C PHE A 102 25.53 7.77 31.30
N ILE A 103 24.37 8.24 30.85
CA ILE A 103 24.24 9.29 29.81
C ILE A 103 24.90 10.60 30.28
N ALA A 104 24.66 10.98 31.54
CA ALA A 104 25.20 12.21 32.13
C ALA A 104 26.73 12.20 32.20
N ARG A 105 27.37 11.04 32.37
CA ARG A 105 28.85 10.90 32.30
C ARG A 105 29.38 10.93 30.86
N HIS A 106 28.57 10.56 29.87
CA HIS A 106 28.98 10.44 28.47
C HIS A 106 28.26 11.45 27.55
N ARG A 107 27.94 12.65 28.06
CA ARG A 107 27.15 13.68 27.34
C ARG A 107 27.66 13.99 25.93
N GLY A 108 28.97 14.01 25.71
CA GLY A 108 29.58 14.25 24.40
C GLY A 108 29.24 13.16 23.38
N VAL A 109 29.37 11.89 23.75
CA VAL A 109 29.00 10.75 22.90
C VAL A 109 27.50 10.75 22.61
N PHE A 110 26.67 10.95 23.64
CA PHE A 110 25.21 11.01 23.46
C PHE A 110 24.75 12.25 22.69
N TYR A 111 25.51 13.34 22.70
CA TYR A 111 25.28 14.48 21.80
C TYR A 111 25.53 14.09 20.35
N ALA A 112 26.64 13.43 20.05
CA ALA A 112 26.92 12.92 18.70
C ALA A 112 25.82 11.95 18.22
N ILE A 113 25.38 11.02 19.07
CA ILE A 113 24.26 10.11 18.79
C ILE A 113 22.96 10.90 18.54
N THR A 114 22.67 11.92 19.37
CA THR A 114 21.48 12.77 19.21
C THR A 114 21.50 13.47 17.84
N LEU A 115 22.63 14.02 17.45
CA LEU A 115 22.80 14.66 16.14
C LEU A 115 22.68 13.65 15.00
N ALA A 116 23.22 12.44 15.17
CA ALA A 116 23.14 11.37 14.18
C ALA A 116 21.69 10.86 13.96
N LEU A 117 20.86 10.82 15.01
CA LEU A 117 19.50 10.27 14.96
C LEU A 117 18.40 11.33 14.74
N TRP A 118 18.48 12.49 15.38
CA TRP A 118 17.48 13.56 15.28
C TRP A 118 17.89 14.72 14.38
N GLY A 119 19.20 14.96 14.21
CA GLY A 119 19.73 16.10 13.46
C GLY A 119 20.03 17.32 14.33
N ARG A 120 20.55 18.38 13.69
CA ARG A 120 21.01 19.60 14.38
C ARG A 120 19.87 20.47 14.90
N GLN A 121 18.69 20.42 14.27
CA GLN A 121 17.55 21.25 14.64
C GLN A 121 16.75 20.58 15.76
N ALA A 122 16.76 21.18 16.94
CA ALA A 122 16.04 20.71 18.13
C ALA A 122 14.54 21.06 18.05
N GLU A 123 13.84 20.49 17.06
CA GLU A 123 12.40 20.70 16.87
C GLU A 123 11.64 19.38 16.92
N PRO A 124 10.56 19.30 17.73
CA PRO A 124 9.64 18.18 17.69
C PRO A 124 9.01 18.04 16.29
N PRO A 125 8.88 16.81 15.77
CA PRO A 125 8.32 16.60 14.45
C PRO A 125 6.82 16.94 14.42
N ARG A 126 6.45 17.65 13.37
CA ARG A 126 5.09 18.06 13.02
C ARG A 126 4.66 17.35 11.73
N PHE A 127 3.38 17.07 11.59
CA PHE A 127 2.86 16.23 10.49
C PHE A 127 1.58 16.80 9.86
N GLU A 128 1.18 18.01 10.24
CA GLU A 128 -0.05 18.64 9.82
C GLU A 128 -0.08 18.90 8.31
N ARG A 129 1.05 19.32 7.72
CA ARG A 129 1.17 19.55 6.27
C ARG A 129 1.40 18.25 5.51
N VAL A 130 2.25 17.37 6.05
CA VAL A 130 2.53 16.06 5.46
C VAL A 130 1.24 15.25 5.30
N SER A 131 0.39 15.20 6.33
CA SER A 131 -0.91 14.52 6.27
C SER A 131 -1.84 15.17 5.23
N GLY A 132 -1.85 16.50 5.11
CA GLY A 132 -2.62 17.18 4.07
C GLY A 132 -2.15 16.84 2.65
N LEU A 133 -0.83 16.78 2.43
CA LEU A 133 -0.24 16.40 1.15
C LEU A 133 -0.56 14.92 0.83
N PHE A 134 -0.46 14.05 1.82
CA PHE A 134 -0.84 12.65 1.68
C PHE A 134 -2.31 12.49 1.24
N LEU A 135 -3.24 13.21 1.85
CA LEU A 135 -4.66 13.14 1.44
C LEU A 135 -4.89 13.61 0.00
N ARG A 136 -4.13 14.60 -0.48
CA ARG A 136 -4.18 15.03 -1.90
C ARG A 136 -3.60 13.96 -2.81
N ALA A 137 -2.46 13.37 -2.46
CA ALA A 137 -1.88 12.26 -3.22
C ALA A 137 -2.84 11.06 -3.28
N LEU A 138 -3.49 10.73 -2.16
CA LEU A 138 -4.53 9.70 -2.09
C LEU A 138 -5.72 10.03 -2.99
N GLY A 139 -6.17 11.30 -3.02
CA GLY A 139 -7.21 11.75 -3.95
C GLY A 139 -6.82 11.59 -5.42
N LEU A 140 -5.58 11.91 -5.80
CA LEU A 140 -5.10 11.67 -7.16
C LEU A 140 -5.08 10.18 -7.52
N ILE A 141 -4.69 9.32 -6.57
CA ILE A 141 -4.68 7.86 -6.75
C ILE A 141 -6.10 7.32 -6.90
N TYR A 142 -7.06 7.78 -6.08
CA TYR A 142 -8.47 7.45 -6.26
C TYR A 142 -8.97 7.88 -7.64
N ALA A 143 -8.69 9.11 -8.07
CA ALA A 143 -9.10 9.60 -9.38
C ALA A 143 -8.55 8.71 -10.51
N ALA A 144 -7.28 8.34 -10.44
CA ALA A 144 -6.66 7.43 -11.40
C ALA A 144 -7.27 6.02 -11.35
N ALA A 145 -7.50 5.46 -10.17
CA ALA A 145 -8.08 4.13 -9.99
C ALA A 145 -9.53 4.06 -10.55
N PHE A 146 -10.36 5.05 -10.22
CA PHE A 146 -11.73 5.16 -10.74
C PHE A 146 -11.75 5.36 -12.26
N ALA A 147 -10.96 6.30 -12.79
CA ALA A 147 -10.89 6.54 -14.23
C ALA A 147 -10.37 5.31 -14.98
N SER A 148 -9.36 4.64 -14.42
CA SER A 148 -8.81 3.41 -14.98
C SER A 148 -9.85 2.31 -15.06
N PHE A 149 -10.71 2.16 -14.06
CA PHE A 149 -11.76 1.15 -14.09
C PHE A 149 -12.92 1.59 -14.99
N ALA A 150 -13.34 2.85 -14.95
CA ALA A 150 -14.46 3.42 -15.71
C ALA A 150 -14.43 3.06 -17.21
N VAL A 151 -13.24 3.16 -17.83
CA VAL A 151 -13.04 2.87 -19.25
C VAL A 151 -13.03 1.38 -19.60
N GLN A 152 -12.92 0.51 -18.59
CA GLN A 152 -12.95 -0.95 -18.75
C GLN A 152 -14.27 -1.57 -18.28
N THR A 153 -15.02 -0.87 -17.42
CA THR A 153 -16.26 -1.38 -16.81
C THR A 153 -17.26 -1.98 -17.81
N PRO A 154 -17.57 -1.36 -18.97
CA PRO A 154 -18.53 -1.92 -19.92
C PRO A 154 -18.13 -3.30 -20.42
N GLY A 155 -16.87 -3.46 -20.84
CA GLY A 155 -16.35 -4.73 -21.36
C GLY A 155 -16.13 -5.79 -20.28
N LEU A 156 -15.83 -5.39 -19.04
CA LEU A 156 -15.55 -6.35 -17.97
C LEU A 156 -16.83 -6.86 -17.29
N ILE A 157 -17.66 -5.94 -16.80
CA ILE A 157 -18.80 -6.26 -15.91
C ILE A 157 -20.13 -5.61 -16.32
N GLY A 158 -20.15 -4.87 -17.43
CA GLY A 158 -21.40 -4.36 -18.00
C GLY A 158 -22.28 -5.49 -18.53
N SER A 159 -23.51 -5.17 -18.90
CA SER A 159 -24.48 -6.13 -19.45
C SER A 159 -23.95 -6.85 -20.71
N GLY A 160 -23.18 -6.15 -21.55
CA GLY A 160 -22.47 -6.66 -22.73
C GLY A 160 -21.08 -7.28 -22.45
N GLY A 161 -20.63 -7.25 -21.19
CA GLY A 161 -19.27 -7.60 -20.79
C GLY A 161 -19.02 -9.07 -20.48
N ILE A 162 -17.79 -9.39 -20.07
CA ILE A 162 -17.31 -10.75 -19.78
C ILE A 162 -18.06 -11.38 -18.59
N LEU A 163 -18.24 -10.63 -17.51
CA LEU A 163 -18.91 -11.08 -16.27
C LEU A 163 -19.98 -10.07 -15.81
N PRO A 164 -21.18 -10.07 -16.42
CA PRO A 164 -22.22 -9.09 -16.10
C PRO A 164 -22.56 -9.00 -14.60
N LEU A 165 -22.60 -7.77 -14.08
CA LEU A 165 -22.87 -7.51 -12.67
C LEU A 165 -24.27 -7.96 -12.23
N GLY A 166 -25.29 -7.74 -13.08
CA GLY A 166 -26.67 -8.11 -12.77
C GLY A 166 -26.79 -9.60 -12.41
N ASP A 167 -26.23 -10.47 -13.24
CA ASP A 167 -26.21 -11.92 -13.01
C ASP A 167 -25.45 -12.30 -11.74
N HIS A 168 -24.37 -11.58 -11.44
CA HIS A 168 -23.57 -11.81 -10.24
C HIS A 168 -24.36 -11.47 -8.97
N LEU A 169 -25.03 -10.32 -8.92
CA LEU A 169 -25.84 -9.91 -7.77
C LEU A 169 -27.05 -10.83 -7.58
N ALA A 170 -27.69 -11.27 -8.66
CA ALA A 170 -28.78 -12.25 -8.60
C ALA A 170 -28.31 -13.56 -7.93
N ARG A 171 -27.19 -14.13 -8.38
CA ARG A 171 -26.61 -15.34 -7.77
C ARG A 171 -26.25 -15.17 -6.28
N ILE A 172 -25.76 -13.99 -5.90
CA ILE A 172 -25.45 -13.68 -4.49
C ILE A 172 -26.74 -13.60 -3.66
N ALA A 173 -27.76 -12.92 -4.19
CA ALA A 173 -29.05 -12.78 -3.52
C ALA A 173 -29.73 -14.14 -3.31
N GLU A 174 -29.70 -15.02 -4.31
CA GLU A 174 -30.19 -16.40 -4.21
C GLU A 174 -29.45 -17.19 -3.13
N ARG A 175 -28.12 -17.07 -3.05
CA ARG A 175 -27.30 -17.84 -2.10
C ARG A 175 -27.42 -17.36 -0.65
N TYR A 176 -27.54 -16.06 -0.42
CA TYR A 176 -27.40 -15.47 0.92
C TYR A 176 -28.64 -14.71 1.41
N GLY A 177 -29.66 -14.53 0.58
CA GLY A 177 -30.88 -13.79 0.93
C GLY A 177 -30.55 -12.40 1.49
N ALA A 178 -31.21 -12.03 2.60
CA ALA A 178 -30.99 -10.73 3.25
C ALA A 178 -29.54 -10.51 3.74
N ALA A 179 -28.79 -11.58 4.03
CA ALA A 179 -27.39 -11.47 4.47
C ALA A 179 -26.45 -11.00 3.34
N ALA A 180 -26.90 -11.02 2.08
CA ALA A 180 -26.13 -10.53 0.93
C ALA A 180 -25.68 -9.08 1.11
N TRP A 181 -26.55 -8.20 1.63
CA TRP A 181 -26.28 -6.78 1.83
C TRP A 181 -25.11 -6.51 2.79
N LEU A 182 -24.99 -7.32 3.83
CA LEU A 182 -23.91 -7.20 4.82
C LEU A 182 -22.61 -7.85 4.35
N ARG A 183 -22.69 -8.94 3.58
CA ARG A 183 -21.52 -9.67 3.07
C ARG A 183 -20.89 -9.00 1.86
N TYR A 184 -21.71 -8.36 1.03
CA TYR A 184 -21.32 -7.64 -0.18
C TYR A 184 -21.88 -6.22 -0.12
N PRO A 185 -21.31 -5.35 0.74
CA PRO A 185 -21.73 -3.95 0.83
C PRO A 185 -21.42 -3.23 -0.49
N THR A 186 -22.45 -2.94 -1.27
CA THR A 186 -22.34 -2.25 -2.55
C THR A 186 -23.56 -1.38 -2.81
N VAL A 187 -23.36 -0.22 -3.46
CA VAL A 187 -24.47 0.64 -3.90
C VAL A 187 -25.26 0.03 -5.06
N PHE A 188 -24.69 -0.96 -5.76
CA PHE A 188 -25.32 -1.59 -6.92
C PHE A 188 -26.49 -2.53 -6.59
N TRP A 189 -26.80 -2.74 -5.30
CA TRP A 189 -28.07 -3.36 -4.92
C TRP A 189 -29.28 -2.49 -5.27
N LEU A 190 -29.09 -1.17 -5.41
CA LEU A 190 -30.14 -0.23 -5.79
C LEU A 190 -30.38 -0.22 -7.30
N ASP A 191 -29.29 -0.23 -8.08
CA ASP A 191 -29.31 -0.28 -9.52
C ASP A 191 -27.99 -0.90 -10.02
N ALA A 192 -28.08 -1.94 -10.85
CA ALA A 192 -26.96 -2.65 -11.45
C ALA A 192 -26.80 -2.37 -12.95
N SER A 193 -27.47 -1.32 -13.46
CA SER A 193 -27.41 -0.91 -14.86
C SER A 193 -26.01 -0.42 -15.27
N ASP A 194 -25.74 -0.44 -16.58
CA ASP A 194 -24.50 0.10 -17.15
C ASP A 194 -24.36 1.61 -16.89
N GLN A 195 -25.48 2.33 -16.80
CA GLN A 195 -25.49 3.75 -16.44
C GLN A 195 -25.07 3.95 -14.98
N ALA A 196 -25.57 3.15 -14.04
CA ALA A 196 -25.16 3.19 -12.65
C ALA A 196 -23.67 2.86 -12.49
N LEU A 197 -23.18 1.84 -13.20
CA LEU A 197 -21.76 1.47 -13.25
C LEU A 197 -20.87 2.64 -13.69
N GLN A 198 -21.25 3.35 -14.76
CA GLN A 198 -20.54 4.54 -15.23
C GLN A 198 -20.66 5.72 -14.26
N ALA A 199 -21.86 5.96 -13.71
CA ALA A 199 -22.10 7.05 -12.77
C ALA A 199 -21.29 6.89 -11.47
N VAL A 200 -21.21 5.69 -10.92
CA VAL A 200 -20.37 5.38 -9.75
C VAL A 200 -18.89 5.58 -10.08
N SER A 201 -18.44 5.10 -11.24
CA SER A 201 -17.02 5.17 -11.64
C SER A 201 -16.58 6.63 -11.85
N TRP A 202 -17.28 7.39 -12.70
CA TRP A 202 -16.95 8.80 -12.96
C TRP A 202 -17.29 9.72 -11.79
N GLY A 203 -18.35 9.43 -11.03
CA GLY A 203 -18.66 10.10 -9.77
C GLY A 203 -17.51 9.97 -8.78
N GLY A 204 -16.90 8.78 -8.66
CA GLY A 204 -15.69 8.57 -7.88
C GLY A 204 -14.52 9.48 -8.31
N VAL A 205 -14.31 9.66 -9.62
CA VAL A 205 -13.30 10.60 -10.15
C VAL A 205 -13.59 12.03 -9.68
N ILE A 206 -14.83 12.50 -9.83
CA ILE A 206 -15.23 13.85 -9.44
C ILE A 206 -15.02 14.09 -7.94
N ILE A 207 -15.50 13.19 -7.08
CA ILE A 207 -15.33 13.29 -5.63
C ILE A 207 -13.84 13.28 -5.25
N ALA A 208 -13.03 12.49 -5.95
CA ALA A 208 -11.59 12.41 -5.72
C ALA A 208 -10.89 13.73 -6.06
N LEU A 209 -11.27 14.37 -7.18
CA LEU A 209 -10.76 15.70 -7.54
C LEU A 209 -11.22 16.79 -6.56
N LEU A 210 -12.45 16.72 -6.04
CA LEU A 210 -12.90 17.63 -4.97
C LEU A 210 -12.03 17.52 -3.71
N LEU A 211 -11.58 16.31 -3.36
CA LEU A 211 -10.63 16.08 -2.27
C LEU A 211 -9.23 16.66 -2.57
N VAL A 212 -8.74 16.51 -3.80
CA VAL A 212 -7.42 17.03 -4.22
C VAL A 212 -7.36 18.55 -4.15
N PHE A 213 -8.35 19.21 -4.73
CA PHE A 213 -8.35 20.67 -4.90
C PHE A 213 -8.92 21.41 -3.69
N ASP A 214 -9.46 20.71 -2.69
CA ASP A 214 -10.18 21.32 -1.57
C ASP A 214 -11.27 22.31 -2.05
N ALA A 215 -11.93 21.99 -3.18
CA ALA A 215 -12.75 22.92 -3.95
C ALA A 215 -14.08 23.34 -3.28
N LEU A 216 -14.43 22.73 -2.14
CA LEU A 216 -15.68 23.01 -1.43
C LEU A 216 -15.49 24.06 -0.32
N PRO A 217 -16.46 24.96 -0.08
CA PRO A 217 -16.44 25.85 1.08
C PRO A 217 -16.35 25.05 2.39
N GLY A 218 -15.35 25.35 3.21
CA GLY A 218 -15.08 24.57 4.43
C GLY A 218 -14.54 23.16 4.17
N ALA A 219 -13.83 22.95 3.04
CA ALA A 219 -13.26 21.68 2.62
C ALA A 219 -12.61 20.87 3.76
N GLY A 220 -11.89 21.54 4.66
CA GLY A 220 -11.28 20.89 5.83
C GLY A 220 -12.26 20.07 6.68
N ARG A 221 -13.50 20.56 6.88
CA ARG A 221 -14.56 19.84 7.62
C ARG A 221 -15.24 18.75 6.79
N ARG A 222 -15.19 18.86 5.46
CA ARG A 222 -15.85 17.93 4.52
C ARG A 222 -14.98 16.75 4.09
N ARG A 223 -13.66 16.83 4.29
CA ARG A 223 -12.69 15.74 3.99
C ARG A 223 -13.12 14.35 4.46
N PRO A 224 -13.53 14.12 5.72
CA PRO A 224 -13.94 12.79 6.15
C PRO A 224 -15.18 12.29 5.41
N LEU A 225 -16.12 13.17 5.06
CA LEU A 225 -17.29 12.81 4.25
C LEU A 225 -16.89 12.44 2.82
N LEU A 226 -16.02 13.23 2.17
CA LEU A 226 -15.53 12.93 0.82
C LEU A 226 -14.81 11.57 0.79
N LEU A 227 -13.94 11.31 1.78
CA LEU A 227 -13.25 10.03 1.91
C LEU A 227 -14.22 8.87 2.17
N LEU A 228 -15.27 9.08 2.97
CA LEU A 228 -16.29 8.05 3.22
C LEU A 228 -17.04 7.70 1.94
N VAL A 229 -17.41 8.71 1.15
CA VAL A 229 -18.05 8.51 -0.16
C VAL A 229 -17.11 7.78 -1.11
N LEU A 230 -15.84 8.21 -1.24
CA LEU A 230 -14.85 7.53 -2.07
C LEU A 230 -14.68 6.06 -1.68
N LEU A 231 -14.57 5.79 -0.38
CA LEU A 231 -14.46 4.43 0.14
C LEU A 231 -15.69 3.59 -0.21
N ALA A 232 -16.90 4.13 -0.03
CA ALA A 232 -18.14 3.43 -0.35
C ALA A 232 -18.26 3.12 -1.84
N LEU A 233 -17.95 4.08 -2.71
CA LEU A 233 -17.99 3.89 -4.17
C LEU A 233 -16.91 2.90 -4.63
N TYR A 234 -15.69 3.00 -4.11
CA TYR A 234 -14.61 2.10 -4.50
C TYR A 234 -14.83 0.67 -4.00
N LEU A 235 -15.35 0.51 -2.77
CA LEU A 235 -15.74 -0.79 -2.23
C LEU A 235 -16.87 -1.42 -3.05
N SER A 236 -17.81 -0.61 -3.53
CA SER A 236 -18.89 -1.07 -4.42
C SER A 236 -18.33 -1.61 -5.74
N LEU A 237 -17.39 -0.89 -6.36
CA LEU A 237 -16.71 -1.36 -7.58
C LEU A 237 -15.84 -2.59 -7.30
N PHE A 238 -15.20 -2.67 -6.13
CA PHE A 238 -14.41 -3.83 -5.75
C PHE A 238 -15.25 -5.11 -5.73
N HIS A 239 -16.41 -5.07 -5.08
CA HIS A 239 -17.33 -6.22 -5.06
C HIS A 239 -17.93 -6.49 -6.44
N ALA A 240 -18.30 -5.44 -7.19
CA ALA A 240 -18.87 -5.58 -8.53
C ALA A 240 -17.90 -6.16 -9.57
N GLY A 241 -16.61 -5.79 -9.47
CA GLY A 241 -15.57 -6.14 -10.42
C GLY A 241 -15.10 -7.60 -10.36
N GLN A 242 -15.54 -8.38 -9.36
CA GLN A 242 -15.22 -9.80 -9.24
C GLN A 242 -13.71 -10.04 -9.37
N VAL A 243 -13.28 -11.01 -10.18
CA VAL A 243 -11.86 -11.34 -10.41
C VAL A 243 -11.04 -10.14 -10.94
N PHE A 244 -11.69 -9.20 -11.63
CA PHE A 244 -11.05 -8.00 -12.18
C PHE A 244 -10.75 -6.91 -11.14
N MET A 245 -11.11 -7.09 -9.85
CA MET A 245 -10.81 -6.13 -8.78
C MET A 245 -10.06 -6.71 -7.57
N ILE A 246 -9.82 -8.03 -7.53
CA ILE A 246 -9.21 -8.69 -6.35
C ILE A 246 -7.67 -8.66 -6.46
N TYR A 247 -7.09 -7.47 -6.59
CA TYR A 247 -5.64 -7.30 -6.62
C TYR A 247 -5.12 -6.58 -5.37
N GLN A 248 -3.83 -6.74 -5.08
CA GLN A 248 -3.24 -6.19 -3.86
C GLN A 248 -3.28 -4.66 -3.78
N TRP A 249 -3.24 -3.96 -4.92
CA TRP A 249 -3.39 -2.50 -4.93
C TRP A 249 -4.80 -2.03 -4.61
N ASP A 250 -5.84 -2.77 -5.01
CA ASP A 250 -7.21 -2.44 -4.64
C ASP A 250 -7.43 -2.63 -3.13
N LEU A 251 -6.91 -3.74 -2.60
CA LEU A 251 -6.93 -4.02 -1.16
C LEU A 251 -6.17 -2.95 -0.36
N LEU A 252 -4.98 -2.57 -0.83
CA LEU A 252 -4.18 -1.51 -0.20
C LEU A 252 -4.89 -0.15 -0.26
N LEU A 253 -5.56 0.19 -1.36
CA LEU A 253 -6.32 1.43 -1.49
C LEU A 253 -7.52 1.48 -0.56
N LEU A 254 -8.26 0.37 -0.40
CA LEU A 254 -9.37 0.27 0.56
C LEU A 254 -8.90 0.43 2.01
N GLU A 255 -7.84 -0.27 2.40
CA GLU A 255 -7.26 -0.16 3.76
C GLU A 255 -6.70 1.24 4.03
N THR A 256 -6.01 1.82 3.04
CA THR A 256 -5.47 3.18 3.13
C THR A 256 -6.59 4.23 3.22
N GLY A 257 -7.65 4.07 2.41
CA GLY A 257 -8.83 4.94 2.43
C GLY A 257 -9.56 4.92 3.77
N PHE A 258 -9.72 3.73 4.36
CA PHE A 258 -10.32 3.57 5.68
C PHE A 258 -9.48 4.28 6.76
N LEU A 259 -8.15 4.10 6.74
CA LEU A 259 -7.24 4.79 7.66
C LEU A 259 -7.23 6.31 7.47
N ALA A 260 -7.40 6.78 6.24
CA ALA A 260 -7.42 8.20 5.91
C ALA A 260 -8.57 8.95 6.59
N LEU A 261 -9.71 8.28 6.87
CA LEU A 261 -10.83 8.85 7.64
C LEU A 261 -10.34 9.42 8.98
N PHE A 262 -9.52 8.66 9.70
CA PHE A 262 -9.00 9.05 11.01
C PHE A 262 -7.87 10.07 10.92
N LEU A 263 -7.09 10.06 9.82
CA LEU A 263 -6.02 11.03 9.58
C LEU A 263 -6.54 12.47 9.45
N THR A 264 -7.79 12.66 9.02
CA THR A 264 -8.42 13.99 8.90
C THR A 264 -8.54 14.74 10.23
N SER A 265 -8.49 14.03 11.37
CA SER A 265 -8.59 14.62 12.72
C SER A 265 -7.24 15.06 13.32
N GLY A 266 -6.12 14.79 12.63
CA GLY A 266 -4.78 15.03 13.15
C GLY A 266 -4.36 14.04 14.26
N SER A 267 -5.08 12.92 14.40
CA SER A 267 -4.79 11.87 15.38
C SER A 267 -3.37 11.30 15.19
N VAL A 268 -2.57 11.36 16.25
CA VAL A 268 -1.23 10.75 16.29
C VAL A 268 -1.32 9.23 16.14
N LEU A 269 -2.37 8.63 16.68
CA LEU A 269 -2.60 7.21 16.57
C LEU A 269 -2.95 6.80 15.13
N ALA A 270 -3.76 7.59 14.43
CA ALA A 270 -4.05 7.35 13.01
C ALA A 270 -2.79 7.42 12.14
N LEU A 271 -1.90 8.41 12.41
CA LEU A 271 -0.59 8.50 11.75
C LEU A 271 0.28 7.28 12.06
N TRP A 272 0.27 6.80 13.30
CA TRP A 272 0.98 5.59 13.67
C TRP A 272 0.40 4.35 12.95
N LEU A 273 -0.92 4.24 12.82
CA LEU A 273 -1.57 3.16 12.08
C LEU A 273 -1.25 3.16 10.59
N ALA A 274 -1.17 4.34 9.95
CA ALA A 274 -0.73 4.44 8.57
C ALA A 274 0.74 3.99 8.39
N ARG A 275 1.60 4.31 9.37
CA ARG A 275 2.98 3.79 9.42
C ARG A 275 3.04 2.29 9.68
N TRP A 276 2.14 1.77 10.51
CA TRP A 276 1.98 0.34 10.76
C TRP A 276 1.50 -0.40 9.50
N LEU A 277 0.60 0.19 8.71
CA LEU A 277 0.21 -0.34 7.40
C LEU A 277 1.41 -0.42 6.46
N LEU A 278 2.17 0.67 6.32
CA LEU A 278 3.38 0.67 5.48
C LEU A 278 4.42 -0.35 5.96
N PHE A 279 4.61 -0.47 7.28
CA PHE A 279 5.45 -1.50 7.88
C PHE A 279 4.99 -2.90 7.49
N ARG A 280 3.72 -3.24 7.78
CA ARG A 280 3.11 -4.54 7.45
C ARG A 280 3.30 -4.86 5.98
N PHE A 281 3.01 -3.89 5.13
CA PHE A 281 3.08 -4.04 3.69
C PHE A 281 4.50 -4.38 3.21
N MET A 282 5.50 -3.57 3.58
CA MET A 282 6.89 -3.80 3.18
C MET A 282 7.44 -5.10 3.80
N PHE A 283 7.17 -5.31 5.09
CA PHE A 283 7.67 -6.46 5.84
C PHE A 283 7.08 -7.78 5.36
N LEU A 284 5.76 -7.85 5.16
CA LEU A 284 5.11 -9.04 4.63
C LEU A 284 5.59 -9.37 3.22
N SER A 285 5.88 -8.36 2.40
CA SER A 285 6.40 -8.57 1.05
C SER A 285 7.72 -9.34 1.06
N GLY A 286 8.60 -9.13 2.05
CA GLY A 286 9.82 -9.93 2.22
C GLY A 286 9.58 -11.28 2.91
N VAL A 287 8.72 -11.31 3.94
CA VAL A 287 8.45 -12.54 4.73
C VAL A 287 7.86 -13.63 3.85
N VAL A 288 6.90 -13.31 2.98
CA VAL A 288 6.27 -14.33 2.13
C VAL A 288 7.24 -14.96 1.13
N LYS A 289 8.26 -14.21 0.68
CA LYS A 289 9.29 -14.70 -0.24
C LYS A 289 10.13 -15.77 0.44
N LEU A 290 10.60 -15.49 1.66
CA LEU A 290 11.34 -16.47 2.46
C LEU A 290 10.47 -17.66 2.88
N ALA A 291 9.19 -17.43 3.19
CA ALA A 291 8.27 -18.48 3.62
C ALA A 291 7.73 -19.33 2.46
N SER A 292 7.86 -18.89 1.20
CA SER A 292 7.31 -19.59 0.01
C SER A 292 7.91 -20.99 -0.20
N GLY A 293 9.14 -21.22 0.27
CA GLY A 293 9.90 -22.43 -0.03
C GLY A 293 10.51 -22.46 -1.44
N ASP A 294 10.38 -21.39 -2.22
CA ASP A 294 11.05 -21.25 -3.52
C ASP A 294 12.55 -20.98 -3.30
N ALA A 295 13.38 -21.90 -3.80
CA ALA A 295 14.83 -21.87 -3.63
C ALA A 295 15.49 -20.62 -4.25
N SER A 296 14.89 -20.04 -5.30
CA SER A 296 15.46 -18.87 -5.99
C SER A 296 15.51 -17.63 -5.10
N TRP A 297 14.63 -17.53 -4.09
CA TRP A 297 14.70 -16.48 -3.08
C TRP A 297 15.86 -16.70 -2.11
N MET A 298 16.10 -17.94 -1.69
CA MET A 298 17.18 -18.28 -0.76
C MET A 298 18.56 -18.14 -1.41
N ASP A 299 18.66 -18.51 -2.68
CA ASP A 299 19.88 -18.39 -3.47
C ASP A 299 20.09 -16.97 -4.04
N LEU A 300 19.14 -16.05 -3.83
CA LEU A 300 19.13 -14.68 -4.36
C LEU A 300 19.17 -14.58 -5.89
N THR A 301 18.93 -15.68 -6.60
CA THR A 301 18.99 -15.75 -8.07
C THR A 301 17.69 -15.31 -8.75
N VAL A 302 16.63 -15.06 -7.98
CA VAL A 302 15.30 -14.71 -8.47
C VAL A 302 15.23 -13.61 -9.54
N LEU A 303 16.06 -12.56 -9.43
CA LEU A 303 16.07 -11.43 -10.37
C LEU A 303 16.65 -11.79 -11.74
N THR A 304 17.33 -12.93 -11.87
CA THR A 304 17.78 -13.47 -13.16
C THR A 304 16.62 -13.86 -14.08
N ARG A 305 15.43 -14.13 -13.51
CA ARG A 305 14.24 -14.54 -14.28
C ARG A 305 13.08 -13.57 -14.15
N TYR A 306 12.93 -12.95 -12.97
CA TYR A 306 11.79 -12.08 -12.64
C TYR A 306 11.48 -11.01 -13.70
N PHE A 307 12.48 -10.33 -14.26
CA PHE A 307 12.22 -9.26 -15.22
C PHE A 307 11.55 -9.73 -16.52
N GLU A 308 11.78 -10.99 -16.91
CA GLU A 308 11.13 -11.64 -18.06
C GLU A 308 9.75 -12.16 -17.69
N THR A 309 9.63 -12.76 -16.50
CA THR A 309 8.42 -13.49 -16.10
C THR A 309 7.38 -12.66 -15.37
N GLN A 310 7.71 -11.42 -14.98
CA GLN A 310 6.78 -10.49 -14.34
C GLN A 310 5.53 -10.21 -15.19
N PRO A 311 4.40 -9.79 -14.60
CA PRO A 311 3.12 -9.72 -15.31
C PRO A 311 3.14 -8.85 -16.57
N LEU A 312 3.38 -7.55 -16.39
CA LEU A 312 3.41 -6.56 -17.44
C LEU A 312 4.72 -5.78 -17.39
N PRO A 313 5.77 -6.23 -18.12
CA PRO A 313 7.05 -5.55 -18.15
C PRO A 313 6.95 -4.18 -18.84
N THR A 314 7.93 -3.33 -18.58
CA THR A 314 8.17 -2.08 -19.33
C THR A 314 9.39 -2.26 -20.26
N PRO A 315 9.70 -1.30 -21.14
CA PRO A 315 10.92 -1.38 -21.97
C PRO A 315 12.21 -1.57 -21.15
N LEU A 316 12.27 -1.00 -19.94
CA LEU A 316 13.48 -1.07 -19.10
C LEU A 316 13.66 -2.44 -18.46
N ALA A 317 12.62 -3.28 -18.40
CA ALA A 317 12.72 -4.65 -17.93
C ALA A 317 13.72 -5.48 -18.74
N TRP A 318 13.68 -5.32 -20.07
CA TRP A 318 14.62 -6.01 -20.96
C TRP A 318 16.05 -5.63 -20.62
N TYR A 319 16.35 -4.33 -20.48
CA TYR A 319 17.70 -3.88 -20.12
C TYR A 319 18.14 -4.36 -18.73
N ALA A 320 17.23 -4.37 -17.76
CA ALA A 320 17.51 -4.89 -16.42
C ALA A 320 17.80 -6.40 -16.44
N HIS A 321 17.09 -7.16 -17.28
CA HIS A 321 17.32 -8.60 -17.48
C HIS A 321 18.69 -8.91 -18.09
N GLN A 322 19.27 -7.97 -18.87
CA GLN A 322 20.59 -8.14 -19.49
C GLN A 322 21.78 -7.84 -18.54
N LEU A 323 21.51 -7.48 -17.28
CA LEU A 323 22.57 -7.28 -16.28
C LEU A 323 23.18 -8.62 -15.88
N SER A 324 24.47 -8.61 -15.53
CA SER A 324 25.17 -9.83 -15.10
C SER A 324 24.58 -10.39 -13.80
N ASP A 325 24.57 -11.72 -13.65
CA ASP A 325 24.06 -12.41 -12.46
C ASP A 325 24.54 -11.84 -11.12
N PRO A 326 25.83 -11.47 -10.91
CA PRO A 326 26.26 -10.89 -9.64
C PRO A 326 25.54 -9.57 -9.28
N VAL A 327 25.21 -8.75 -10.27
CA VAL A 327 24.47 -7.50 -10.08
C VAL A 327 23.02 -7.80 -9.69
N LEU A 328 22.41 -8.80 -10.33
CA LEU A 328 21.04 -9.21 -10.05
C LEU A 328 20.93 -9.87 -8.66
N ILE A 329 21.90 -10.69 -8.28
CA ILE A 329 22.02 -11.28 -6.93
C ILE A 329 22.19 -10.19 -5.87
N ALA A 330 23.08 -9.22 -6.11
CA ALA A 330 23.26 -8.09 -5.20
C ALA A 330 21.97 -7.24 -5.08
N ALA A 331 21.25 -7.04 -6.18
CA ALA A 331 19.97 -6.34 -6.19
C ALA A 331 18.89 -7.10 -5.39
N ALA A 332 18.85 -8.43 -5.46
CA ALA A 332 17.95 -9.25 -4.65
C ALA A 332 18.28 -9.15 -3.15
N GLY A 333 19.56 -9.17 -2.78
CA GLY A 333 19.99 -8.93 -1.39
C GLY A 333 19.64 -7.52 -0.88
N LEU A 334 19.79 -6.50 -1.73
CA LEU A 334 19.37 -5.14 -1.41
C LEU A 334 17.85 -5.05 -1.23
N MET A 335 17.07 -5.68 -2.10
CA MET A 335 15.61 -5.79 -1.98
C MET A 335 15.21 -6.37 -0.62
N PHE A 336 15.82 -7.49 -0.19
CA PHE A 336 15.55 -8.06 1.13
C PHE A 336 15.93 -7.11 2.28
N THR A 337 17.02 -6.36 2.16
CA THR A 337 17.37 -5.33 3.16
C THR A 337 16.27 -4.27 3.26
N ILE A 338 15.75 -3.83 2.12
CA ILE A 338 14.67 -2.84 2.04
C ILE A 338 13.36 -3.41 2.58
N GLU A 339 13.01 -4.66 2.27
CA GLU A 339 11.74 -5.27 2.68
C GLU A 339 11.75 -5.84 4.11
N LEU A 340 12.90 -6.27 4.65
CA LEU A 340 12.97 -6.95 5.96
C LEU A 340 13.64 -6.14 7.06
N VAL A 341 14.60 -5.26 6.74
CA VAL A 341 15.37 -4.51 7.75
C VAL A 341 14.87 -3.07 7.87
N LEU A 342 14.76 -2.35 6.75
CA LEU A 342 14.35 -0.95 6.75
C LEU A 342 12.91 -0.68 7.24
N PRO A 343 11.93 -1.61 7.24
CA PRO A 343 10.63 -1.34 7.84
C PRO A 343 10.74 -1.00 9.33
N PHE A 344 11.67 -1.60 10.07
CA PHE A 344 11.87 -1.28 11.49
C PHE A 344 12.30 0.18 11.70
N PHE A 345 12.93 0.80 10.70
CA PHE A 345 13.39 2.18 10.77
C PHE A 345 12.22 3.19 10.70
N ILE A 346 11.02 2.75 10.28
CA ILE A 346 9.78 3.56 10.31
C ILE A 346 9.50 4.11 11.72
N PHE A 347 9.82 3.31 12.76
CA PHE A 347 9.54 3.64 14.16
C PHE A 347 10.72 4.29 14.89
N LEU A 348 11.86 4.42 14.21
CA LEU A 348 13.07 5.06 14.74
C LEU A 348 12.99 6.60 14.66
N PRO A 349 13.95 7.33 15.26
CA PRO A 349 14.04 8.78 15.16
C PRO A 349 14.14 9.29 13.71
N ARG A 350 14.13 10.62 13.58
CA ARG A 350 13.96 11.33 12.31
C ARG A 350 14.84 10.81 11.16
N ARG A 351 16.15 10.67 11.36
CA ARG A 351 17.09 10.36 10.27
C ARG A 351 16.98 8.92 9.77
N PRO A 352 17.02 7.87 10.62
CA PRO A 352 16.73 6.51 10.18
C PRO A 352 15.35 6.38 9.51
N ARG A 353 14.33 7.06 10.04
CA ARG A 353 12.99 7.05 9.43
C ARG A 353 12.98 7.66 8.04
N PHE A 354 13.74 8.74 7.81
CA PHE A 354 13.88 9.34 6.47
C PHE A 354 14.69 8.45 5.52
N LEU A 355 15.70 7.73 6.04
CA LEU A 355 16.43 6.74 5.26
C LEU A 355 15.49 5.64 4.74
N ALA A 356 14.62 5.10 5.60
CA ALA A 356 13.60 4.14 5.19
C ALA A 356 12.67 4.72 4.13
N ALA A 357 12.19 5.95 4.32
CA ALA A 357 11.32 6.61 3.36
C ALA A 357 11.96 6.75 1.97
N TRP A 358 13.22 7.22 1.92
CA TRP A 358 13.94 7.36 0.65
C TRP A 358 14.25 6.02 0.00
N ALA A 359 14.64 5.01 0.78
CA ALA A 359 14.89 3.67 0.26
C ALA A 359 13.61 3.04 -0.33
N PHE A 360 12.48 3.18 0.36
CA PHE A 360 11.19 2.72 -0.16
C PHE A 360 10.80 3.47 -1.43
N ILE A 361 10.93 4.81 -1.46
CA ILE A 361 10.61 5.60 -2.66
C ILE A 361 11.50 5.16 -3.84
N ALA A 362 12.81 5.03 -3.64
CA ALA A 362 13.73 4.58 -4.68
C ALA A 362 13.38 3.17 -5.18
N PHE A 363 13.04 2.26 -4.26
CA PHE A 363 12.62 0.91 -4.60
C PHE A 363 11.32 0.88 -5.41
N GLN A 364 10.30 1.66 -5.01
CA GLN A 364 9.04 1.77 -5.76
C GLN A 364 9.25 2.40 -7.14
N LEU A 365 10.16 3.38 -7.28
CA LEU A 365 10.51 3.96 -8.58
C LEU A 365 11.25 2.98 -9.48
N ALA A 366 12.13 2.14 -8.92
CA ALA A 366 12.77 1.06 -9.67
C ALA A 366 11.74 0.04 -10.19
N ILE A 367 10.77 -0.34 -9.35
CA ILE A 367 9.68 -1.22 -9.75
C ILE A 367 8.83 -0.59 -10.87
N ILE A 368 8.44 0.69 -10.74
CA ILE A 368 7.72 1.41 -11.81
C ILE A 368 8.52 1.43 -13.11
N ALA A 369 9.83 1.63 -13.00
CA ALA A 369 10.70 1.73 -14.16
C ALA A 369 10.71 0.41 -14.94
N THR A 370 10.64 -0.75 -14.27
CA THR A 370 10.77 -2.08 -14.89
C THR A 370 9.45 -2.85 -15.06
N GLY A 371 8.36 -2.46 -14.42
CA GLY A 371 7.10 -3.20 -14.47
C GLY A 371 5.88 -2.36 -14.13
N ASN A 372 4.72 -2.79 -14.64
CA ASN A 372 3.47 -2.09 -14.48
C ASN A 372 2.58 -2.75 -13.41
N TYR A 373 2.50 -2.15 -12.22
CA TYR A 373 1.70 -2.63 -11.09
C TYR A 373 0.52 -1.70 -10.75
N GLY A 374 -0.03 -1.05 -11.77
CA GLY A 374 -1.11 -0.08 -11.61
C GLY A 374 -0.71 1.05 -10.66
N PHE A 375 -1.64 1.51 -9.84
CA PHE A 375 -1.37 2.59 -8.87
C PHE A 375 -0.72 2.11 -7.56
N PHE A 376 -0.30 0.85 -7.47
CA PHE A 376 0.31 0.25 -6.27
C PHE A 376 1.54 1.02 -5.78
N ASN A 377 2.49 1.25 -6.68
CA ASN A 377 3.76 1.89 -6.33
C ASN A 377 3.54 3.36 -5.95
N LEU A 378 2.63 4.06 -6.64
CA LEU A 378 2.25 5.43 -6.33
C LEU A 378 1.62 5.54 -4.92
N LEU A 379 0.78 4.58 -4.55
CA LEU A 379 0.18 4.51 -3.22
C LEU A 379 1.21 4.25 -2.12
N THR A 380 2.16 3.35 -2.36
CA THR A 380 3.27 3.11 -1.43
C THR A 380 4.17 4.35 -1.28
N ILE A 381 4.47 5.04 -2.38
CA ILE A 381 5.20 6.33 -2.36
C ILE A 381 4.42 7.39 -1.58
N ALA A 382 3.10 7.48 -1.78
CA ALA A 382 2.25 8.38 -1.01
C ALA A 382 2.29 8.07 0.49
N LEU A 383 2.20 6.80 0.89
CA LEU A 383 2.34 6.38 2.30
C LEU A 383 3.71 6.75 2.88
N CYS A 384 4.78 6.69 2.07
CA CYS A 384 6.12 7.12 2.50
C CYS A 384 6.18 8.62 2.87
N LEU A 385 5.28 9.46 2.33
CA LEU A 385 5.19 10.87 2.73
C LEU A 385 5.00 11.00 4.24
N LEU A 386 4.20 10.12 4.86
CA LEU A 386 3.90 10.10 6.29
C LEU A 386 5.11 9.75 7.18
N LEU A 387 6.24 9.36 6.59
CA LEU A 387 7.52 9.19 7.29
C LEU A 387 8.32 10.50 7.40
N PHE A 388 8.04 11.48 6.53
CA PHE A 388 8.61 12.82 6.64
C PHE A 388 7.87 13.68 7.67
N ASP A 389 8.47 14.80 8.05
CA ASP A 389 7.83 15.83 8.87
C ASP A 389 7.72 17.15 8.09
N ASP A 390 6.87 18.04 8.61
CA ASP A 390 6.55 19.33 7.98
C ASP A 390 7.79 20.20 7.71
N GLN A 391 8.85 20.03 8.50
CA GLN A 391 10.11 20.76 8.33
C GLN A 391 10.90 20.23 7.12
N ALA A 392 10.87 18.93 6.86
CA ALA A 392 11.50 18.35 5.67
C ALA A 392 10.82 18.83 4.38
N ILE A 393 9.49 18.77 4.34
CA ILE A 393 8.70 19.18 3.16
C ILE A 393 8.73 20.70 2.96
N GLY A 394 8.71 21.48 4.06
CA GLY A 394 8.68 22.95 4.00
C GLY A 394 9.88 23.59 3.30
N LYS A 395 11.01 22.87 3.17
CA LYS A 395 12.19 23.31 2.44
C LYS A 395 12.03 23.19 0.92
N TRP A 396 11.19 22.26 0.46
CA TRP A 396 11.13 21.86 -0.95
C TRP A 396 9.85 22.34 -1.65
N LEU A 397 8.78 22.63 -0.89
CA LEU A 397 7.52 23.16 -1.44
C LEU A 397 7.40 24.68 -1.24
N PRO A 398 7.29 25.47 -2.35
CA PRO A 398 6.92 26.87 -2.29
C PRO A 398 5.59 27.08 -1.56
N GLU A 399 5.42 28.23 -0.93
CA GLU A 399 4.27 28.50 -0.04
C GLU A 399 2.91 28.28 -0.71
N LYS A 400 2.79 28.67 -1.99
CA LYS A 400 1.60 28.49 -2.82
C LYS A 400 1.17 27.03 -3.07
N TRP A 401 2.11 26.08 -2.98
CA TRP A 401 1.84 24.64 -3.19
C TRP A 401 1.69 23.87 -1.88
N ARG A 402 1.82 24.54 -0.72
CA ARG A 402 1.70 23.89 0.59
C ARG A 402 0.26 23.43 0.80
N ALA A 403 0.08 22.13 1.02
CA ALA A 403 -1.22 21.57 1.37
C ALA A 403 -1.74 22.19 2.69
N PRO A 404 -3.08 22.29 2.87
CA PRO A 404 -3.66 22.85 4.08
C PRO A 404 -3.26 22.00 5.27
N ARG A 405 -2.97 22.65 6.39
CA ARG A 405 -2.66 21.97 7.64
C ARG A 405 -3.88 21.19 8.13
N ILE A 406 -3.68 19.93 8.49
CA ILE A 406 -4.67 19.17 9.26
C ILE A 406 -4.56 19.62 10.71
N ALA A 407 -5.60 20.29 11.22
CA ALA A 407 -5.64 20.71 12.61
C ALA A 407 -5.70 19.49 13.55
N ARG A 408 -4.96 19.54 14.66
CA ARG A 408 -5.02 18.53 15.71
C ARG A 408 -6.20 18.82 16.64
N SER A 409 -7.34 18.21 16.35
CA SER A 409 -8.55 18.35 17.17
C SER A 409 -9.39 17.07 17.18
N PRO A 410 -8.82 15.89 17.54
CA PRO A 410 -9.63 14.69 17.68
C PRO A 410 -10.58 14.84 18.88
N THR A 411 -11.85 14.51 18.69
CA THR A 411 -12.81 14.41 19.80
C THR A 411 -12.48 13.20 20.68
N ALA A 412 -12.99 13.16 21.91
CA ALA A 412 -12.82 12.01 22.80
C ALA A 412 -13.37 10.72 22.15
N LEU A 413 -14.54 10.82 21.52
CA LEU A 413 -15.15 9.72 20.78
C LEU A 413 -14.27 9.27 19.60
N ALA A 414 -13.80 10.20 18.77
CA ALA A 414 -12.92 9.86 17.64
C ALA A 414 -11.62 9.20 18.11
N THR A 415 -11.07 9.65 19.24
CA THR A 415 -9.88 9.05 19.87
C THR A 415 -10.17 7.62 20.35
N ALA A 416 -11.29 7.39 21.04
CA ALA A 416 -11.70 6.07 21.52
C ALA A 416 -11.95 5.09 20.36
N VAL A 417 -12.65 5.52 19.31
CA VAL A 417 -12.89 4.72 18.10
C VAL A 417 -11.58 4.40 17.38
N THR A 418 -10.69 5.38 17.21
CA THR A 418 -9.36 5.15 16.60
C THR A 418 -8.55 4.17 17.44
N ALA A 419 -8.62 4.24 18.78
CA ALA A 419 -7.93 3.33 19.69
C ALA A 419 -8.48 1.90 19.60
N LEU A 420 -9.79 1.73 19.57
CA LEU A 420 -10.41 0.42 19.39
C LEU A 420 -10.02 -0.19 18.04
N TYR A 421 -10.11 0.59 16.97
CA TYR A 421 -9.69 0.15 15.64
C TYR A 421 -8.20 -0.20 15.61
N ALA A 422 -7.34 0.59 16.28
CA ALA A 422 -5.92 0.29 16.39
C ALA A 422 -5.66 -1.08 17.01
N VAL A 423 -6.37 -1.43 18.09
CA VAL A 423 -6.26 -2.75 18.72
C VAL A 423 -6.62 -3.85 17.73
N VAL A 424 -7.74 -3.72 17.02
CA VAL A 424 -8.19 -4.72 16.04
C VAL A 424 -7.18 -4.87 14.90
N VAL A 425 -6.70 -3.77 14.32
CA VAL A 425 -5.72 -3.77 13.21
C VAL A 425 -4.39 -4.38 13.63
N VAL A 426 -3.90 -4.05 14.83
CA VAL A 426 -2.63 -4.59 15.33
C VAL A 426 -2.77 -6.09 15.62
N LEU A 427 -3.84 -6.53 16.29
CA LEU A 427 -4.07 -7.94 16.57
C LEU A 427 -4.26 -8.76 15.28
N ALA A 428 -5.17 -8.34 14.40
CA ALA A 428 -5.42 -9.03 13.13
C ALA A 428 -4.18 -9.01 12.23
N GLY A 429 -3.49 -7.87 12.15
CA GLY A 429 -2.27 -7.73 11.38
C GLY A 429 -1.12 -8.60 11.90
N SER A 430 -0.99 -8.76 13.22
CA SER A 430 -0.01 -9.67 13.82
C SER A 430 -0.33 -11.12 13.51
N GLY A 431 -1.62 -11.50 13.53
CA GLY A 431 -2.07 -12.82 13.10
C GLY A 431 -1.74 -13.10 11.64
N GLN A 432 -1.85 -12.10 10.75
CA GLN A 432 -1.47 -12.26 9.35
C GLN A 432 0.04 -12.42 9.16
N ILE A 433 0.86 -11.70 9.92
CA ILE A 433 2.33 -11.89 9.94
C ILE A 433 2.68 -13.31 10.40
N TYR A 434 2.04 -13.77 11.48
CA TYR A 434 2.20 -15.15 11.94
C TYR A 434 1.81 -16.16 10.86
N ALA A 435 0.65 -15.97 10.24
CA ALA A 435 0.13 -16.87 9.21
C ALA A 435 1.07 -16.94 7.99
N ALA A 436 1.57 -15.78 7.54
CA ALA A 436 2.53 -15.69 6.45
C ALA A 436 3.85 -16.37 6.78
N ALA A 437 4.42 -16.08 7.96
CA ALA A 437 5.71 -16.63 8.37
C ALA A 437 5.68 -18.15 8.57
N ASN A 438 4.55 -18.70 9.04
CA ASN A 438 4.42 -20.12 9.39
C ASN A 438 3.65 -20.95 8.34
N ARG A 439 3.24 -20.34 7.22
CA ARG A 439 2.34 -20.96 6.21
C ARG A 439 1.13 -21.67 6.83
N SER A 440 0.57 -21.09 7.89
CA SER A 440 -0.51 -21.71 8.68
C SER A 440 -1.64 -20.71 8.91
N GLU A 441 -2.79 -21.21 9.36
CA GLU A 441 -3.88 -20.33 9.73
C GLU A 441 -3.52 -19.48 10.95
N PRO A 442 -3.94 -18.20 10.98
CA PRO A 442 -3.79 -17.40 12.18
C PRO A 442 -4.61 -18.03 13.33
N PRO A 443 -4.19 -17.84 14.59
CA PRO A 443 -4.99 -18.24 15.75
C PRO A 443 -6.45 -17.81 15.63
N VAL A 444 -7.39 -18.69 16.01
CA VAL A 444 -8.84 -18.56 15.76
C VAL A 444 -9.39 -17.18 16.14
N LEU A 445 -8.95 -16.61 17.27
CA LEU A 445 -9.37 -15.28 17.69
C LEU A 445 -8.97 -14.20 16.68
N LEU A 446 -7.74 -14.24 16.18
CA LEU A 446 -7.22 -13.29 15.20
C LEU A 446 -7.88 -13.49 13.83
N ALA A 447 -8.15 -14.75 13.45
CA ALA A 447 -8.90 -15.08 12.25
C ALA A 447 -10.33 -14.49 12.27
N LYS A 448 -11.04 -14.62 13.40
CA LYS A 448 -12.39 -14.04 13.58
C LYS A 448 -12.39 -12.52 13.47
N LEU A 449 -11.39 -11.84 14.05
CA LEU A 449 -11.24 -10.38 13.92
C LEU A 449 -11.01 -9.96 12.47
N ALA A 450 -10.15 -10.67 11.73
CA ALA A 450 -9.93 -10.40 10.31
C ALA A 450 -11.20 -10.63 9.48
N ASN A 451 -11.95 -11.70 9.76
CA ASN A 451 -13.19 -12.01 9.06
C ASN A 451 -14.30 -10.97 9.31
N LEU A 452 -14.36 -10.38 10.51
CA LEU A 452 -15.29 -9.30 10.80
C LEU A 452 -14.99 -8.03 9.98
N ALA A 453 -13.71 -7.76 9.73
CA ALA A 453 -13.26 -6.63 8.92
C ALA A 453 -13.31 -6.89 7.40
N ALA A 454 -13.47 -8.15 6.99
CA ALA A 454 -13.35 -8.59 5.59
C ALA A 454 -14.35 -7.96 4.61
N PRO A 455 -15.65 -7.77 4.95
CA PRO A 455 -16.61 -7.15 4.02
C PRO A 455 -16.24 -5.71 3.63
N LEU A 456 -15.60 -4.99 4.55
CA LEU A 456 -15.14 -3.61 4.34
C LEU A 456 -13.71 -3.54 3.78
N ARG A 457 -12.99 -4.67 3.70
CA ARG A 457 -11.57 -4.74 3.31
C ARG A 457 -10.71 -3.71 4.05
N SER A 458 -11.03 -3.48 5.33
CA SER A 458 -10.32 -2.51 6.18
C SER A 458 -9.07 -3.09 6.83
N ILE A 459 -8.84 -4.41 6.68
CA ILE A 459 -7.65 -5.15 7.11
C ILE A 459 -7.42 -6.29 6.10
N ASN A 460 -6.31 -6.26 5.38
CA ASN A 460 -6.03 -7.20 4.29
C ASN A 460 -4.68 -7.90 4.49
N ARG A 461 -4.53 -9.02 3.77
CA ARG A 461 -3.27 -9.77 3.66
C ARG A 461 -2.47 -9.25 2.47
N TYR A 462 -1.15 -9.21 2.61
CA TYR A 462 -0.22 -8.82 1.57
C TYR A 462 0.80 -9.93 1.37
N GLY A 463 1.21 -10.15 0.12
CA GLY A 463 2.13 -11.23 -0.21
C GLY A 463 2.38 -11.34 -1.71
N ALA A 464 2.72 -10.23 -2.36
CA ALA A 464 2.95 -10.22 -3.80
C ALA A 464 4.21 -11.03 -4.13
N PHE A 465 4.14 -11.83 -5.20
CA PHE A 465 5.27 -12.59 -5.73
C PHE A 465 5.96 -13.48 -4.68
N ALA A 466 5.19 -14.19 -3.88
CA ALA A 466 5.75 -15.18 -2.95
C ALA A 466 6.48 -16.29 -3.71
N GLU A 467 5.90 -16.76 -4.81
CA GLU A 467 6.50 -17.75 -5.72
C GLU A 467 6.74 -17.09 -7.08
N ILE A 468 7.86 -17.42 -7.73
CA ILE A 468 8.22 -16.88 -9.04
C ILE A 468 8.12 -17.97 -10.09
N ILE A 469 7.44 -17.67 -11.19
CA ILE A 469 7.39 -18.57 -12.33
C ILE A 469 8.74 -18.57 -13.06
N THR A 470 9.15 -19.74 -13.52
CA THR A 470 10.45 -19.94 -14.16
C THR A 470 10.45 -19.66 -15.66
N GLU A 471 9.28 -19.74 -16.29
CA GLU A 471 9.10 -19.55 -17.73
C GLU A 471 7.91 -18.60 -17.96
N ARG A 472 8.03 -17.72 -18.96
CA ARG A 472 6.93 -16.85 -19.36
C ARG A 472 6.04 -17.57 -20.35
N GLN A 473 4.88 -18.03 -19.88
CA GLN A 473 3.83 -18.53 -20.76
C GLN A 473 2.86 -17.41 -21.11
N GLU A 474 2.44 -17.33 -22.37
CA GLU A 474 1.48 -16.35 -22.87
C GLU A 474 0.37 -17.03 -23.67
N ILE A 475 -0.86 -16.61 -23.39
CA ILE A 475 -2.04 -17.08 -24.12
C ILE A 475 -2.34 -16.08 -25.24
N VAL A 476 -2.35 -16.58 -26.47
CA VAL A 476 -2.75 -15.84 -27.68
C VAL A 476 -4.13 -16.31 -28.09
N VAL A 477 -5.10 -15.38 -28.11
CA VAL A 477 -6.46 -15.66 -28.54
C VAL A 477 -6.58 -15.35 -30.02
N GLU A 478 -7.10 -16.30 -30.79
CA GLU A 478 -7.20 -16.20 -32.25
C GLU A 478 -8.64 -16.42 -32.70
N GLY A 479 -9.07 -15.65 -33.70
CA GLY A 479 -10.33 -15.88 -34.40
C GLY A 479 -10.12 -16.35 -35.84
N SER A 480 -11.19 -16.84 -36.45
CA SER A 480 -11.20 -17.21 -37.86
C SER A 480 -12.58 -16.98 -38.49
N LEU A 481 -12.60 -16.43 -39.72
CA LEU A 481 -13.83 -16.23 -40.51
C LEU A 481 -14.15 -17.43 -41.42
N ASP A 482 -13.16 -18.27 -41.70
CA ASP A 482 -13.23 -19.39 -42.65
C ASP A 482 -12.93 -20.76 -42.00
N GLY A 483 -12.45 -20.78 -40.75
CA GLY A 483 -12.00 -21.97 -40.03
C GLY A 483 -10.59 -22.45 -40.42
N GLN A 484 -9.92 -21.75 -41.35
CA GLN A 484 -8.60 -22.12 -41.89
C GLN A 484 -7.54 -21.10 -41.51
N THR A 485 -7.84 -19.82 -41.73
CA THR A 485 -6.94 -18.70 -41.44
C THR A 485 -7.22 -18.18 -40.03
N TRP A 486 -6.21 -18.22 -39.17
CA TRP A 486 -6.29 -17.76 -37.78
C TRP A 486 -5.56 -16.44 -37.61
N ARG A 487 -6.21 -15.47 -36.97
CA ARG A 487 -5.63 -14.15 -36.68
C ARG A 487 -5.77 -13.83 -35.20
N ALA A 488 -4.69 -13.34 -34.60
CA ALA A 488 -4.63 -13.02 -33.18
C ALA A 488 -5.37 -11.71 -32.87
N TYR A 489 -6.04 -11.70 -31.72
CA TYR A 489 -6.48 -10.49 -31.06
C TYR A 489 -5.33 -9.91 -30.24
N GLU A 490 -5.00 -8.64 -30.45
CA GLU A 490 -3.90 -8.00 -29.73
C GLU A 490 -4.41 -7.25 -28.49
N PHE A 491 -3.68 -7.40 -27.40
CA PHE A 491 -3.97 -6.76 -26.11
C PHE A 491 -3.17 -5.47 -25.97
N LYS A 492 -3.55 -4.59 -25.04
CA LYS A 492 -2.99 -3.24 -24.96
C LYS A 492 -1.61 -3.16 -24.32
N TYR A 493 -1.32 -4.04 -23.38
CA TYR A 493 -0.10 -3.97 -22.56
C TYR A 493 0.57 -5.31 -22.32
N LYS A 494 -0.15 -6.44 -22.38
CA LYS A 494 0.50 -7.75 -22.27
C LYS A 494 1.34 -8.04 -23.53
N PRO A 495 2.47 -8.76 -23.41
CA PRO A 495 3.25 -9.17 -24.57
C PRO A 495 2.42 -9.94 -25.60
N GLY A 496 2.59 -9.59 -26.87
CA GLY A 496 1.87 -10.15 -28.01
C GLY A 496 2.78 -10.25 -29.23
N ASP A 497 2.79 -9.22 -30.07
CA ASP A 497 3.74 -9.13 -31.17
C ASP A 497 5.20 -9.13 -30.64
N VAL A 498 6.04 -9.97 -31.25
CA VAL A 498 7.46 -10.12 -30.90
C VAL A 498 8.30 -8.90 -31.25
N ALA A 499 7.83 -8.08 -32.19
CA ALA A 499 8.47 -6.83 -32.59
C ALA A 499 8.01 -5.63 -31.75
N GLU A 500 6.96 -5.78 -30.93
CA GLU A 500 6.42 -4.69 -30.14
C GLU A 500 7.12 -4.56 -28.78
N ALA A 501 7.47 -3.32 -28.44
CA ALA A 501 8.05 -2.99 -27.15
C ALA A 501 7.01 -3.13 -26.04
N PRO A 502 7.36 -3.66 -24.86
CA PRO A 502 6.48 -3.57 -23.71
C PRO A 502 6.10 -2.10 -23.40
N GLY A 503 4.86 -1.85 -22.97
CA GLY A 503 4.36 -0.49 -22.72
C GLY A 503 4.48 -0.02 -21.27
N PHE A 504 4.26 1.28 -21.05
CA PHE A 504 3.95 1.82 -19.72
C PHE A 504 2.44 2.05 -19.59
N SER A 505 1.82 1.51 -18.55
CA SER A 505 0.39 1.72 -18.27
C SER A 505 0.12 2.65 -17.09
N LEU A 506 1.13 3.02 -16.28
CA LEU A 506 0.93 3.86 -15.09
C LEU A 506 0.23 5.21 -15.42
N PRO A 507 -0.84 5.61 -14.70
CA PRO A 507 -1.47 4.99 -13.53
C PRO A 507 -2.67 4.08 -13.87
N HIS A 508 -2.93 3.80 -15.15
CA HIS A 508 -3.93 2.84 -15.60
C HIS A 508 -3.53 1.41 -15.22
N GLN A 509 -4.53 0.64 -14.80
CA GLN A 509 -4.40 -0.77 -14.44
C GLN A 509 -5.22 -1.62 -15.42
N PRO A 510 -4.59 -2.19 -16.47
CA PRO A 510 -5.28 -2.98 -17.48
C PRO A 510 -5.67 -4.34 -16.91
N ARG A 511 -6.93 -4.47 -16.50
CA ARG A 511 -7.44 -5.61 -15.71
C ARG A 511 -7.44 -6.89 -16.52
N LEU A 512 -7.86 -6.82 -17.79
CA LEU A 512 -7.91 -8.00 -18.66
C LEU A 512 -6.50 -8.52 -18.97
N ASP A 513 -5.57 -7.64 -19.37
CA ASP A 513 -4.15 -7.99 -19.60
C ASP A 513 -3.51 -8.65 -18.37
N TRP A 514 -3.77 -8.13 -17.18
CA TRP A 514 -3.30 -8.74 -15.92
C TRP A 514 -3.94 -10.10 -15.65
N GLN A 515 -5.24 -10.28 -15.93
CA GLN A 515 -5.89 -11.58 -15.79
C GLN A 515 -5.34 -12.62 -16.77
N MET A 516 -4.90 -12.21 -17.96
CA MET A 516 -4.24 -13.12 -18.91
C MET A 516 -2.94 -13.71 -18.34
N TRP A 517 -2.16 -12.92 -17.59
CA TRP A 517 -0.97 -13.44 -16.92
C TRP A 517 -1.31 -14.50 -15.86
N PHE A 518 -2.32 -14.24 -15.02
CA PHE A 518 -2.81 -15.24 -14.05
C PHE A 518 -3.37 -16.49 -14.74
N ALA A 519 -4.06 -16.32 -15.87
CA ALA A 519 -4.59 -17.42 -16.66
C ALA A 519 -3.50 -18.32 -17.25
N ALA A 520 -2.33 -17.77 -17.58
CA ALA A 520 -1.22 -18.52 -18.16
C ALA A 520 -0.46 -19.38 -17.14
N ILE A 521 -0.51 -19.02 -15.85
CA ILE A 521 0.25 -19.69 -14.78
C ILE A 521 -0.59 -20.65 -13.93
N GLY A 522 -1.91 -20.62 -14.06
CA GLY A 522 -2.79 -21.41 -13.21
C GLY A 522 -4.19 -21.67 -13.78
N ASN A 523 -5.01 -22.39 -13.02
CA ASN A 523 -6.38 -22.76 -13.39
C ASN A 523 -7.43 -21.66 -13.12
N GLU A 524 -7.00 -20.44 -12.77
CA GLU A 524 -7.91 -19.38 -12.29
C GLU A 524 -8.81 -18.78 -13.39
N SER A 525 -8.51 -19.05 -14.67
CA SER A 525 -9.24 -18.53 -15.82
C SER A 525 -10.61 -19.16 -16.05
N ARG A 526 -10.88 -20.34 -15.46
CA ARG A 526 -12.06 -21.18 -15.75
C ARG A 526 -13.41 -20.46 -15.67
N HIS A 527 -13.52 -19.44 -14.81
CA HIS A 527 -14.79 -18.76 -14.54
C HIS A 527 -15.07 -17.56 -15.46
N TRP A 528 -14.06 -16.99 -16.11
CA TRP A 528 -14.22 -15.76 -16.91
C TRP A 528 -13.77 -15.94 -18.36
N PHE A 529 -12.79 -16.80 -18.61
CA PHE A 529 -12.19 -16.99 -19.93
C PHE A 529 -13.17 -17.56 -20.97
N PRO A 530 -14.04 -18.55 -20.64
CA PRO A 530 -15.05 -19.00 -21.60
C PRO A 530 -16.03 -17.88 -21.99
N GLY A 531 -16.47 -17.08 -21.02
CA GLY A 531 -17.31 -15.90 -21.26
C GLY A 531 -16.61 -14.88 -22.16
N PHE A 532 -15.31 -14.67 -21.96
CA PHE A 532 -14.51 -13.81 -22.83
C PHE A 532 -14.49 -14.31 -24.28
N LEU A 533 -14.22 -15.59 -24.52
CA LEU A 533 -14.23 -16.16 -25.88
C LEU A 533 -15.62 -16.10 -26.54
N GLN A 534 -16.69 -16.34 -25.78
CA GLN A 534 -18.07 -16.20 -26.25
C GLN A 534 -18.37 -14.76 -26.69
N ARG A 535 -17.91 -13.76 -25.92
CA ARG A 535 -18.09 -12.34 -26.30
C ARG A 535 -17.29 -11.96 -27.54
N LEU A 536 -16.12 -12.56 -27.77
CA LEU A 536 -15.38 -12.40 -29.03
C LEU A 536 -16.11 -13.04 -30.22
N LEU A 537 -16.66 -14.24 -30.07
CA LEU A 537 -17.52 -14.86 -31.10
C LEU A 537 -18.73 -14.00 -31.46
N ALA A 538 -19.33 -13.36 -30.47
CA ALA A 538 -20.45 -12.45 -30.65
C ALA A 538 -20.06 -11.10 -31.27
N ALA A 539 -18.75 -10.80 -31.38
CA ALA A 539 -18.19 -9.49 -31.69
C ALA A 539 -18.76 -8.38 -30.78
N SER A 540 -18.80 -8.64 -29.47
CA SER A 540 -19.25 -7.64 -28.48
C SER A 540 -18.33 -6.42 -28.54
N SER A 541 -18.88 -5.27 -28.94
CA SER A 541 -18.14 -4.01 -29.06
C SER A 541 -17.50 -3.58 -27.73
N ASP A 542 -18.17 -3.85 -26.60
CA ASP A 542 -17.66 -3.49 -25.28
C ASP A 542 -16.41 -4.30 -24.92
N VAL A 543 -16.39 -5.58 -25.28
CA VAL A 543 -15.25 -6.47 -25.02
C VAL A 543 -14.12 -6.22 -26.02
N LEU A 544 -14.44 -6.00 -27.30
CA LEU A 544 -13.46 -5.63 -28.32
C LEU A 544 -12.75 -4.31 -27.97
N ALA A 545 -13.44 -3.36 -27.32
CA ALA A 545 -12.83 -2.11 -26.85
C ALA A 545 -11.77 -2.29 -25.73
N LEU A 546 -11.74 -3.45 -25.06
CA LEU A 546 -10.67 -3.79 -24.10
C LEU A 546 -9.36 -4.15 -24.81
N LEU A 547 -9.43 -4.59 -26.06
CA LEU A 547 -8.29 -5.01 -26.87
C LEU A 547 -7.66 -3.82 -27.60
N ALA A 548 -6.40 -3.97 -28.01
CA ALA A 548 -5.70 -2.99 -28.83
C ALA A 548 -6.12 -3.08 -30.29
N ASN A 549 -6.24 -4.31 -30.81
CA ASN A 549 -6.60 -4.56 -32.19
C ASN A 549 -7.54 -5.75 -32.33
N ASP A 550 -8.64 -5.52 -33.04
CA ASP A 550 -9.53 -6.55 -33.55
C ASP A 550 -9.19 -6.82 -35.03
N PRO A 551 -8.65 -8.01 -35.38
CA PRO A 551 -8.25 -8.34 -36.74
C PRO A 551 -9.43 -8.47 -37.72
N PHE A 552 -10.67 -8.47 -37.23
CA PHE A 552 -11.90 -8.60 -38.02
C PHE A 552 -12.71 -7.31 -38.13
N LYS A 553 -12.26 -6.21 -37.51
CA LYS A 553 -12.91 -4.87 -37.59
C LYS A 553 -14.41 -4.91 -37.24
N GLY A 554 -14.78 -5.67 -36.22
CA GLY A 554 -16.15 -5.85 -35.74
C GLY A 554 -16.93 -6.94 -36.45
N ALA A 555 -16.38 -7.61 -37.47
CA ALA A 555 -17.03 -8.76 -38.09
C ALA A 555 -16.97 -9.98 -37.16
N ARG A 556 -18.10 -10.70 -37.05
CA ARG A 556 -18.20 -11.90 -36.19
C ARG A 556 -17.33 -13.04 -36.74
N PRO A 557 -16.34 -13.55 -35.98
CA PRO A 557 -15.62 -14.74 -36.37
C PRO A 557 -16.53 -15.96 -36.31
N LYS A 558 -16.31 -16.95 -37.19
CA LYS A 558 -17.02 -18.24 -37.14
C LYS A 558 -16.52 -19.12 -35.99
N ALA A 559 -15.23 -19.00 -35.69
CA ALA A 559 -14.57 -19.78 -34.67
C ALA A 559 -13.52 -18.95 -33.91
N VAL A 560 -13.32 -19.28 -32.64
CA VAL A 560 -12.29 -18.69 -31.76
C VAL A 560 -11.56 -19.83 -31.05
N ARG A 561 -10.24 -19.67 -30.85
CA ARG A 561 -9.41 -20.60 -30.07
C ARG A 561 -8.39 -19.83 -29.23
N ALA A 562 -7.77 -20.51 -28.27
CA ALA A 562 -6.65 -19.95 -27.52
C ALA A 562 -5.43 -20.88 -27.58
N VAL A 563 -4.29 -20.31 -27.92
CA VAL A 563 -3.02 -21.01 -28.13
C VAL A 563 -2.04 -20.55 -27.06
N ILE A 564 -1.19 -21.45 -26.57
CA ILE A 564 -0.16 -21.11 -25.58
C ILE A 564 1.23 -21.12 -26.20
N TYR A 565 2.00 -20.12 -25.82
CA TYR A 565 3.37 -19.89 -26.29
C TYR A 565 4.28 -19.67 -25.08
N GLU A 566 5.48 -20.23 -25.16
CA GLU A 566 6.59 -19.83 -24.31
C GLU A 566 7.24 -18.59 -24.94
N TYR A 567 7.37 -17.51 -24.17
CA TYR A 567 8.06 -16.28 -24.55
C TYR A 567 9.39 -16.18 -23.82
N ARG A 568 10.39 -15.64 -24.50
CA ARG A 568 11.66 -15.22 -23.92
C ARG A 568 12.03 -13.85 -24.44
N TYR A 569 12.78 -13.08 -23.66
CA TYR A 569 13.33 -11.85 -24.16
C TYR A 569 14.28 -12.10 -25.32
N ALA A 570 14.20 -11.23 -26.33
CA ALA A 570 15.12 -11.25 -27.44
C ALA A 570 16.57 -11.09 -26.96
N SER A 571 17.51 -11.81 -27.58
CA SER A 571 18.95 -11.60 -27.40
C SER A 571 19.36 -10.19 -27.84
N ARG A 572 20.59 -9.76 -27.51
CA ARG A 572 21.08 -8.44 -27.95
C ARG A 572 21.13 -8.32 -29.48
N GLU A 573 21.44 -9.41 -30.17
CA GLU A 573 21.48 -9.50 -31.63
C GLU A 573 20.07 -9.41 -32.23
N GLN A 574 19.10 -10.16 -31.70
CA GLN A 574 17.69 -10.06 -32.11
C GLN A 574 17.12 -8.67 -31.81
N ARG A 575 17.51 -8.06 -30.68
CA ARG A 575 17.10 -6.70 -30.32
C ARG A 575 17.61 -5.65 -31.29
N ALA A 576 18.83 -5.83 -31.81
CA ALA A 576 19.39 -4.97 -32.85
C ALA A 576 18.61 -5.06 -34.19
N GLN A 577 17.87 -6.17 -34.42
CA GLN A 577 17.00 -6.36 -35.57
C GLN A 577 15.57 -5.84 -35.34
N GLY A 578 15.29 -5.27 -34.16
CA GLY A 578 13.98 -4.71 -33.81
C GLY A 578 13.06 -5.63 -33.01
N LEU A 579 13.48 -6.85 -32.68
CA LEU A 579 12.68 -7.79 -31.89
C LEU A 579 12.83 -7.54 -30.38
N TRP A 580 11.73 -7.64 -29.64
CA TRP A 580 11.74 -7.57 -28.17
C TRP A 580 11.59 -8.94 -27.52
N TRP A 581 10.93 -9.86 -28.23
CA TRP A 581 10.65 -11.20 -27.77
C TRP A 581 11.03 -12.22 -28.83
N GLU A 582 11.28 -13.44 -28.38
CA GLU A 582 11.13 -14.64 -29.19
C GLU A 582 10.03 -15.50 -28.57
N ARG A 583 9.31 -16.25 -29.40
CA ARG A 583 8.24 -17.12 -28.90
C ARG A 583 8.23 -18.47 -29.60
N ARG A 584 7.83 -19.50 -28.86
CA ARG A 584 7.66 -20.87 -29.35
C ARG A 584 6.30 -21.38 -28.94
N GLN A 585 5.51 -21.86 -29.89
CA GLN A 585 4.20 -22.45 -29.59
C GLN A 585 4.40 -23.74 -28.81
N THR A 586 3.75 -23.85 -27.65
CA THR A 586 3.84 -25.02 -26.77
C THR A 586 2.60 -25.91 -26.85
N GLY A 587 1.44 -25.36 -27.23
CA GLY A 587 0.22 -26.15 -27.40
C GLY A 587 -1.04 -25.32 -27.55
N LEU A 588 -2.19 -25.96 -27.35
CA LEU A 588 -3.49 -25.29 -27.23
C LEU A 588 -3.81 -25.04 -25.75
N TYR A 589 -4.23 -23.81 -25.45
CA TYR A 589 -4.72 -23.46 -24.12
C TYR A 589 -6.22 -23.77 -23.98
N TYR A 590 -6.99 -23.43 -25.02
CA TYR A 590 -8.43 -23.65 -25.06
C TYR A 590 -8.83 -24.16 -26.45
N PRO A 591 -9.69 -25.19 -26.54
CA PRO A 591 -10.11 -25.77 -27.82
C PRO A 591 -10.83 -24.75 -28.69
N THR A 592 -10.95 -25.06 -29.98
CA THR A 592 -11.73 -24.24 -30.90
C THR A 592 -13.21 -24.30 -30.54
N ILE A 593 -13.82 -23.13 -30.38
CA ILE A 593 -15.26 -22.98 -30.22
C ILE A 593 -15.84 -22.30 -31.46
N SER A 594 -17.02 -22.76 -31.90
CA SER A 594 -17.70 -22.25 -33.09
C SER A 594 -19.08 -21.70 -32.74
N ALA A 595 -19.54 -20.71 -33.51
CA ALA A 595 -20.85 -20.08 -33.29
C ALA A 595 -22.07 -21.03 -33.44
N GLN A 596 -21.87 -22.26 -33.95
CA GLN A 596 -22.93 -23.26 -34.14
C GLN A 596 -23.05 -24.28 -32.99
N THR A 597 -22.21 -24.23 -31.96
CA THR A 597 -22.15 -25.30 -30.94
C THR A 597 -23.13 -25.16 -29.78
N ASP A 598 -23.93 -24.09 -29.70
CA ASP A 598 -24.95 -23.91 -28.68
C ASP A 598 -26.36 -24.02 -29.29
N ALA A 599 -26.96 -25.21 -29.19
CA ALA A 599 -28.41 -25.33 -29.26
C ALA A 599 -29.03 -24.61 -28.03
N PRO A 600 -30.19 -23.94 -28.15
CA PRO A 600 -30.78 -23.19 -27.04
C PRO A 600 -31.25 -24.17 -25.96
N GLY A 601 -30.60 -24.19 -24.79
CA GLY A 601 -31.11 -24.90 -23.61
C GLY A 601 -30.11 -25.65 -22.72
N ALA A 602 -28.83 -25.76 -23.08
CA ALA A 602 -27.84 -26.41 -22.21
C ALA A 602 -27.19 -25.40 -21.23
N PRO A 603 -27.10 -25.69 -19.92
CA PRO A 603 -26.41 -24.82 -18.98
C PRO A 603 -24.91 -24.71 -19.34
N PRO A 604 -24.28 -23.55 -19.10
CA PRO A 604 -22.89 -23.33 -19.50
C PRO A 604 -21.97 -24.31 -18.77
N GLY A 605 -21.38 -25.26 -19.51
CA GLY A 605 -20.35 -26.17 -19.01
C GLY A 605 -20.57 -27.67 -19.26
N SER A 606 -21.68 -28.12 -19.86
CA SER A 606 -21.98 -29.56 -19.95
C SER A 606 -21.26 -30.34 -21.07
N ASN A 607 -20.54 -29.67 -21.98
CA ASN A 607 -19.89 -30.33 -23.13
C ASN A 607 -18.37 -30.11 -23.20
N LEU A 608 -17.71 -29.89 -22.06
CA LEU A 608 -16.25 -30.00 -22.00
C LEU A 608 -15.89 -31.47 -21.74
N PRO A 609 -15.04 -32.13 -22.56
CA PRO A 609 -14.62 -33.49 -22.29
C PRO A 609 -13.93 -33.57 -20.92
N ASP A 610 -14.33 -34.56 -20.11
CA ASP A 610 -13.80 -34.87 -18.77
C ASP A 610 -12.27 -35.06 -18.72
N SER A 611 -11.59 -35.16 -19.87
CA SER A 611 -10.14 -35.34 -19.98
C SER A 611 -9.32 -34.10 -19.56
N ILE A 612 -9.95 -32.94 -19.33
CA ILE A 612 -9.29 -31.72 -18.80
C ILE A 612 -9.44 -31.63 -17.26
N MET A 613 -10.16 -32.56 -16.62
CA MET A 613 -10.49 -32.51 -15.18
C MET A 613 -9.50 -33.22 -14.24
N ARG A 614 -8.24 -33.50 -14.62
CA ARG A 614 -7.27 -34.08 -13.66
C ARG A 614 -6.37 -33.03 -13.03
N PRO A 615 -6.43 -32.83 -11.70
CA PRO A 615 -5.40 -32.11 -10.96
C PRO A 615 -4.12 -32.96 -10.88
N ARG A 616 -2.97 -32.34 -11.07
CA ARG A 616 -1.72 -32.76 -10.42
C ARG A 616 -1.39 -31.74 -9.35
#